data_AF-A0A7C7BUL9-F1
#
_entry.id   AF-A0A7C7BUL9-F1
#
_cell.length_a   1.000
_cell.length_b   1.000
_cell.length_c   1.000
_cell.angle_alpha   90.00
_cell.angle_beta   90.00
_cell.angle_gamma   90.00
#
_symmetry.space_group_name_H-M   'P 1'
#
loop_
_entity.id
_entity.type
_entity.pdbx_description
1 polymer ?
#
loop_
_entity_poly.entity_id
_entity_poly.type
_entity_poly.pdbx_seq_one_letter_code
_entity_poly.pdbx_strand_id
1 'polypeptide(L)'
;ELKLAPAAGTIERYRLQEWLSFLSTELHKGFAPLFNPTATDAFKETVVEKLKRRFGWMDRQLEGRDFLMGSQFTVADAYGFTVASWTDRMKIDRSSMSHLGDYVERVAARPCVETAMRAEGLLD
;
A
#
# COMPACT_ATOMS: atom_id res chain seq x y z
N GLU A 1 11.30 -15.39 -16.39
CA GLU A 1 10.35 -15.40 -15.26
C GLU A 1 10.38 -14.04 -14.57
N LEU A 2 9.22 -13.48 -14.19
CA LEU A 2 9.09 -12.09 -13.70
C LEU A 2 9.52 -11.88 -12.23
N LYS A 3 9.88 -12.95 -11.51
CA LYS A 3 10.39 -12.93 -10.13
C LYS A 3 9.55 -12.09 -9.15
N LEU A 4 8.21 -12.16 -9.27
CA LEU A 4 7.27 -11.39 -8.45
C LEU A 4 7.17 -11.88 -6.99
N ALA A 5 7.78 -13.01 -6.69
CA ALA A 5 7.91 -13.52 -5.34
C ALA A 5 9.21 -14.32 -5.22
N PRO A 6 9.94 -14.24 -4.09
CA PRO A 6 11.13 -15.05 -3.87
C PRO A 6 10.82 -16.56 -3.87
N ALA A 7 11.85 -17.38 -4.03
CA ALA A 7 11.71 -18.83 -4.03
C ALA A 7 11.20 -19.36 -2.68
N ALA A 8 10.45 -20.47 -2.70
CA ALA A 8 9.98 -21.10 -1.48
C ALA A 8 11.16 -21.58 -0.61
N GLY A 9 11.03 -21.44 0.72
CA GLY A 9 12.05 -21.87 1.68
C GLY A 9 13.20 -20.89 1.92
N THR A 10 13.22 -19.72 1.25
CA THR A 10 14.25 -18.69 1.51
C THR A 10 13.77 -17.65 2.53
N ILE A 11 14.70 -16.95 3.19
CA ILE A 11 14.37 -15.89 4.15
C ILE A 11 13.61 -14.74 3.49
N GLU A 12 13.91 -14.43 2.23
CA GLU A 12 13.22 -13.40 1.45
C GLU A 12 11.75 -13.76 1.25
N ARG A 13 11.41 -15.05 1.12
CA ARG A 13 10.01 -15.48 1.05
C ARG A 13 9.25 -15.18 2.34
N TYR A 14 9.90 -15.34 3.49
CA TYR A 14 9.31 -14.97 4.78
C TYR A 14 9.18 -13.44 4.92
N ARG A 15 10.15 -12.67 4.41
CA ARG A 15 10.03 -11.19 4.35
C ARG A 15 8.90 -10.72 3.43
N LEU A 16 8.67 -11.41 2.31
CA LEU A 16 7.50 -11.16 1.49
C LEU A 16 6.21 -11.43 2.28
N GLN A 17 6.13 -12.57 2.98
CA GLN A 17 4.96 -12.93 3.77
C GLN A 17 4.73 -11.97 4.95
N GLU A 18 5.79 -11.46 5.57
CA GLU A 18 5.73 -10.40 6.58
C GLU A 18 5.04 -9.15 6.03
N TRP A 19 5.46 -8.68 4.85
CA TRP A 19 4.82 -7.56 4.17
C TRP A 19 3.36 -7.85 3.84
N LEU A 20 3.06 -8.99 3.21
CA LEU A 20 1.69 -9.36 2.86
C LEU A 20 0.79 -9.46 4.10
N SER A 21 1.31 -9.97 5.20
CA SER A 21 0.60 -10.02 6.48
C SER A 21 0.30 -8.62 6.99
N PHE A 22 1.32 -7.76 7.09
CA PHE A 22 1.16 -6.35 7.50
C PHE A 22 0.14 -5.60 6.64
N LEU A 23 0.27 -5.69 5.31
CA LEU A 23 -0.65 -5.05 4.37
C LEU A 23 -2.09 -5.51 4.59
N SER A 24 -2.30 -6.81 4.81
CA SER A 24 -3.62 -7.36 5.02
C SER A 24 -4.24 -6.99 6.37
N THR A 25 -3.49 -7.07 7.47
CA THR A 25 -4.04 -6.97 8.82
C THR A 25 -4.00 -5.55 9.39
N GLU A 26 -3.00 -4.75 9.02
CA GLU A 26 -2.81 -3.41 9.57
C GLU A 26 -3.31 -2.30 8.65
N LEU A 27 -3.13 -2.45 7.33
CA LEU A 27 -3.57 -1.43 6.37
C LEU A 27 -4.94 -1.75 5.79
N HIS A 28 -5.10 -2.83 5.02
CA HIS A 28 -6.36 -3.16 4.35
C HIS A 28 -7.52 -3.25 5.35
N LYS A 29 -7.38 -4.07 6.41
CA LYS A 29 -8.40 -4.12 7.46
C LYS A 29 -8.61 -2.79 8.18
N GLY A 30 -7.58 -1.94 8.27
CA GLY A 30 -7.69 -0.59 8.80
C GLY A 30 -8.66 0.30 8.03
N PHE A 31 -8.85 0.08 6.73
CA PHE A 31 -9.83 0.84 5.93
C PHE A 31 -11.28 0.36 6.08
N ALA A 32 -11.52 -0.85 6.60
CA ALA A 32 -12.87 -1.43 6.62
C ALA A 32 -13.92 -0.52 7.30
N PRO A 33 -13.63 0.17 8.43
CA PRO A 33 -14.56 1.14 9.01
C PRO A 33 -14.83 2.38 8.14
N LEU A 34 -13.86 2.80 7.32
CA LEU A 34 -14.01 3.98 6.45
C LEU A 34 -14.95 3.70 5.28
N PHE A 35 -15.00 2.45 4.81
CA PHE A 35 -15.95 1.99 3.80
C PHE A 35 -17.32 1.62 4.38
N ASN A 36 -17.47 1.55 5.71
CA ASN A 36 -18.75 1.22 6.33
C ASN A 36 -19.64 2.47 6.45
N PRO A 37 -20.81 2.53 5.76
CA PRO A 37 -21.72 3.66 5.86
C PRO A 37 -22.35 3.82 7.25
N THR A 38 -22.37 2.76 8.07
CA THR A 38 -22.95 2.80 9.42
C THR A 38 -21.95 3.21 10.51
N ALA A 39 -20.67 3.36 10.18
CA ALA A 39 -19.65 3.79 11.14
C ALA A 39 -19.79 5.29 11.43
N THR A 40 -19.73 5.66 12.71
CA THR A 40 -19.81 7.06 13.14
C THR A 40 -18.58 7.85 12.72
N ASP A 41 -18.74 9.16 12.50
CA ASP A 41 -17.63 10.03 12.08
C ASP A 41 -16.52 10.07 13.14
N ALA A 42 -16.88 10.18 14.42
CA ALA A 42 -15.93 10.11 15.52
C ALA A 42 -15.10 8.81 15.51
N PHE A 43 -15.71 7.66 15.17
CA PHE A 43 -14.96 6.42 15.05
C PHE A 43 -14.04 6.43 13.82
N LYS A 44 -14.52 6.94 12.67
CA LYS A 44 -13.71 7.07 11.45
C LYS A 44 -12.48 7.96 11.68
N GLU A 45 -12.59 9.04 12.44
CA GLU A 45 -11.45 9.88 12.81
C GLU A 45 -10.37 9.09 13.57
N THR A 46 -10.76 8.26 14.56
CA THR A 46 -9.79 7.42 15.29
C THR A 46 -9.09 6.39 14.39
N VAL A 47 -9.82 5.90 13.38
CA VAL A 47 -9.31 4.95 12.39
C VAL A 47 -8.33 5.63 11.43
N VAL A 48 -8.65 6.85 10.96
CA VAL A 48 -7.73 7.66 10.13
C VAL A 48 -6.42 7.91 10.87
N GLU A 49 -6.45 8.29 12.14
CA GLU A 49 -5.23 8.51 12.91
C GLU A 49 -4.42 7.22 13.12
N LYS A 50 -5.08 6.06 13.26
CA LYS A 50 -4.40 4.77 13.28
C LYS A 50 -3.75 4.46 11.93
N LEU A 51 -4.45 4.68 10.81
CA LEU A 51 -3.92 4.49 9.46
C LEU A 51 -2.72 5.40 9.20
N LYS A 52 -2.78 6.68 9.58
CA LYS A 52 -1.65 7.61 9.45
C LYS A 52 -0.41 7.11 10.18
N ARG A 53 -0.55 6.56 11.40
CA ARG A 53 0.59 5.95 12.11
C ARG A 53 1.18 4.74 11.39
N ARG A 54 0.33 3.90 10.78
CA ARG A 54 0.79 2.72 10.03
C ARG A 54 1.45 3.09 8.71
N PHE A 55 0.87 4.03 7.96
CA PHE A 55 1.48 4.58 6.75
C PHE A 55 2.77 5.33 7.06
N GLY A 56 2.85 6.08 8.16
CA GLY A 56 4.09 6.71 8.60
C GLY A 56 5.19 5.70 8.98
N TRP A 57 4.83 4.50 9.44
CA TRP A 57 5.81 3.42 9.60
C TRP A 57 6.26 2.86 8.25
N MET A 58 5.32 2.61 7.33
CA MET A 58 5.61 2.13 5.97
C MET A 58 6.49 3.13 5.20
N ASP A 59 6.24 4.42 5.33
CA ASP A 59 7.06 5.50 4.77
C ASP A 59 8.53 5.39 5.23
N ARG A 60 8.77 5.22 6.53
CA ARG A 60 10.13 4.99 7.05
C ARG A 60 10.75 3.69 6.55
N GLN A 61 9.96 2.65 6.26
CA GLN A 61 10.50 1.42 5.66
C GLN A 61 10.89 1.60 4.19
N LEU A 62 10.31 2.59 3.51
CA LEU A 62 10.59 2.92 2.11
C LEU A 62 11.79 3.86 1.96
N GLU A 63 12.33 4.41 3.05
CA GLU A 63 13.56 5.20 3.02
C GLU A 63 14.70 4.41 2.36
N GLY A 64 15.24 4.94 1.26
CA GLY A 64 16.31 4.30 0.49
C GLY A 64 15.87 3.05 -0.31
N ARG A 65 14.57 2.82 -0.52
CA ARG A 65 14.05 1.69 -1.30
C ARG A 65 13.10 2.13 -2.40
N ASP A 66 13.16 1.47 -3.55
CA ASP A 66 12.21 1.71 -4.65
C ASP A 66 10.85 1.05 -4.37
N PHE A 67 10.88 -0.11 -3.71
CA PHE A 67 9.77 -1.02 -3.45
C PHE A 67 9.87 -1.59 -2.03
N LEU A 68 8.81 -2.24 -1.54
CA LEU A 68 8.72 -2.74 -0.16
C LEU A 68 9.82 -3.76 0.17
N MET A 69 10.27 -4.50 -0.83
CA MET A 69 11.34 -5.50 -0.70
C MET A 69 12.71 -5.03 -1.25
N GLY A 70 12.93 -3.72 -1.40
CA GLY A 70 14.19 -3.16 -1.92
C GLY A 70 14.02 -2.63 -3.34
N SER A 71 14.85 -3.07 -4.28
CA SER A 71 14.82 -2.58 -5.68
C SER A 71 13.98 -3.46 -6.63
N GLN A 72 13.54 -4.64 -6.18
CA GLN A 72 12.76 -5.57 -6.98
C GLN A 72 11.27 -5.44 -6.66
N PHE A 73 10.45 -5.18 -7.68
CA PHE A 73 8.99 -5.21 -7.56
C PHE A 73 8.49 -6.64 -7.32
N THR A 74 7.56 -6.78 -6.37
CA THR A 74 6.94 -8.04 -5.96
C THR A 74 5.41 -7.91 -5.83
N VAL A 75 4.75 -9.03 -5.54
CA VAL A 75 3.31 -9.03 -5.24
C VAL A 75 2.94 -8.22 -3.99
N ALA A 76 3.88 -7.96 -3.07
CA ALA A 76 3.63 -7.05 -1.96
C ALA A 76 3.42 -5.61 -2.45
N ASP A 77 4.14 -5.19 -3.49
CA ASP A 77 4.02 -3.84 -4.03
C ASP A 77 2.71 -3.63 -4.78
N ALA A 78 2.24 -4.65 -5.51
CA ALA A 78 0.92 -4.62 -6.13
C ALA A 78 -0.18 -4.42 -5.07
N TYR A 79 -0.14 -5.17 -3.97
CA TYR A 79 -1.11 -5.04 -2.89
C TYR A 79 -0.95 -3.71 -2.13
N GLY A 80 0.28 -3.34 -1.81
CA GLY A 80 0.61 -2.11 -1.09
C GLY A 80 0.18 -0.87 -1.86
N PHE A 81 0.36 -0.85 -3.18
CA PHE A 81 -0.12 0.22 -4.06
C PHE A 81 -1.65 0.35 -4.01
N THR A 82 -2.39 -0.75 -4.20
CA THR A 82 -3.86 -0.70 -4.16
C THR A 82 -4.34 -0.11 -2.83
N VAL A 83 -3.82 -0.58 -1.70
CA VAL A 83 -4.25 -0.08 -0.38
C VAL A 83 -3.79 1.36 -0.13
N ALA A 84 -2.58 1.74 -0.56
CA ALA A 84 -2.10 3.11 -0.44
C ALA A 84 -2.92 4.08 -1.29
N SER A 85 -3.37 3.68 -2.49
CA SER A 85 -4.20 4.53 -3.38
C SER A 85 -5.55 4.92 -2.77
N TRP A 86 -6.08 4.14 -1.82
CA TRP A 86 -7.33 4.49 -1.13
C TRP A 86 -7.21 5.71 -0.23
N THR A 87 -5.98 6.11 0.14
CA THR A 87 -5.77 7.35 0.92
C THR A 87 -6.30 8.57 0.19
N ASP A 88 -6.14 8.65 -1.14
CA ASP A 88 -6.63 9.77 -1.95
C ASP A 88 -8.17 9.78 -1.96
N ARG A 89 -8.78 8.61 -2.20
CA ARG A 89 -10.25 8.44 -2.14
C ARG A 89 -10.84 8.80 -0.78
N MET A 90 -10.12 8.47 0.29
CA MET A 90 -10.54 8.71 1.68
C MET A 90 -10.06 10.05 2.24
N LYS A 91 -9.42 10.90 1.43
CA LYS A 91 -8.89 12.21 1.82
C LYS A 91 -7.97 12.13 3.05
N ILE A 92 -7.20 11.06 3.17
CA ILE A 92 -6.18 10.92 4.22
C ILE A 92 -4.94 11.67 3.77
N ASP A 93 -4.57 12.71 4.50
CA ASP A 93 -3.36 13.49 4.22
C ASP A 93 -2.08 12.64 4.36
N ARG A 94 -1.26 12.69 3.31
CA ARG A 94 0.06 12.02 3.20
C ARG A 94 1.21 13.01 3.02
N SER A 95 0.97 14.32 3.19
CA SER A 95 1.96 15.38 2.94
C SER A 95 3.28 15.21 3.70
N SER A 96 3.26 14.56 4.87
CA SER A 96 4.44 14.26 5.68
C SER A 96 5.11 12.90 5.37
N MET A 97 4.63 12.17 4.36
CA MET A 97 5.07 10.82 4.00
C MET A 97 5.62 10.80 2.57
N SER A 98 6.75 11.48 2.36
CA SER A 98 7.34 11.67 1.03
C SER A 98 7.75 10.35 0.36
N HIS A 99 8.34 9.42 1.10
CA HIS A 99 8.77 8.13 0.53
C HIS A 99 7.56 7.28 0.10
N LEU A 100 6.46 7.36 0.85
CA LEU A 100 5.20 6.73 0.46
C LEU A 100 4.62 7.38 -0.80
N GLY A 101 4.71 8.70 -0.93
CA GLY A 101 4.34 9.44 -2.14
C GLY A 101 5.12 8.93 -3.36
N ASP A 102 6.45 8.98 -3.27
CA ASP A 102 7.36 8.52 -4.33
C ASP A 102 7.11 7.06 -4.71
N TYR A 103 6.86 6.20 -3.73
CA TYR A 103 6.51 4.80 -3.95
C TYR A 103 5.21 4.63 -4.74
N VAL A 104 4.15 5.37 -4.38
CA VAL A 104 2.86 5.30 -5.08
C VAL A 104 3.00 5.77 -6.53
N GLU A 105 3.69 6.89 -6.76
CA GLU A 105 3.96 7.41 -8.11
C GLU A 105 4.76 6.42 -8.94
N ARG A 106 5.81 5.83 -8.36
CA ARG A 106 6.65 4.83 -9.03
C ARG A 106 5.87 3.57 -9.43
N VAL A 107 4.98 3.07 -8.56
CA VAL A 107 4.16 1.90 -8.89
C VAL A 107 3.08 2.26 -9.91
N ALA A 108 2.44 3.43 -9.79
CA ALA A 108 1.44 3.92 -10.74
C ALA A 108 1.99 4.04 -12.17
N ALA A 109 3.25 4.48 -12.32
CA ALA A 109 3.90 4.65 -13.61
C ALA A 109 4.25 3.32 -14.33
N ARG A 110 3.99 2.16 -13.73
CA ARG A 110 4.27 0.86 -14.37
C ARG A 110 3.20 0.57 -15.44
N PRO A 111 3.57 0.16 -16.67
CA PRO A 111 2.60 -0.08 -17.75
C PRO A 111 1.48 -1.07 -17.40
N CYS A 112 1.78 -2.14 -16.65
CA CYS A 112 0.77 -3.11 -16.22
C CYS A 112 -0.21 -2.52 -15.19
N VAL A 113 0.24 -1.57 -14.36
CA VAL A 113 -0.60 -0.89 -13.37
C VAL A 113 -1.52 0.09 -14.10
N GLU A 114 -0.98 0.90 -15.01
CA GLU A 114 -1.77 1.79 -15.85
C GLU A 114 -2.83 1.01 -16.66
N THR A 115 -2.44 -0.11 -17.28
CA THR A 115 -3.37 -0.98 -18.02
C THR A 115 -4.51 -1.48 -17.13
N ALA A 116 -4.20 -1.94 -15.92
CA ALA A 116 -5.22 -2.39 -14.97
C ALA A 116 -6.13 -1.25 -14.52
N MET A 117 -5.56 -0.07 -14.21
CA MET A 117 -6.33 1.10 -13.80
C MET A 117 -7.27 1.59 -14.91
N ARG A 118 -6.83 1.62 -16.18
CA ARG A 118 -7.71 1.92 -17.33
C ARG A 118 -8.82 0.88 -17.48
N ALA A 119 -8.49 -0.40 -17.38
CA ALA A 119 -9.48 -1.48 -17.48
C ALA A 119 -10.53 -1.43 -16.36
N GLU A 120 -10.16 -0.96 -15.17
CA GLU A 120 -11.06 -0.74 -14.03
C GLU A 120 -11.76 0.63 -14.05
N GLY A 121 -11.52 1.48 -15.06
CA GLY A 121 -12.13 2.81 -15.18
C GLY A 121 -11.64 3.84 -14.16
N LEU A 122 -10.40 3.67 -13.68
CA LEU A 122 -9.74 4.57 -12.73
C LEU A 122 -8.88 5.64 -13.42
N LEU A 123 -8.59 5.46 -14.71
CA LEU A 123 -7.88 6.40 -15.57
C LEU A 123 -8.60 6.50 -16.93
N ASP A 124 -8.64 7.70 -17.50
CA ASP A 124 -9.18 7.99 -18.84
C ASP A 124 -8.24 7.50 -19.93
#